data_AF-A0A1S8WPF4-F1
#
_entry.id   AF-A0A1S8WPF4-F1
#
_cell.length_a   1.000
_cell.length_b   1.000
_cell.length_c   1.000
_cell.angle_alpha   90.00
_cell.angle_beta   90.00
_cell.angle_gamma   90.00
#
_symmetry.space_group_name_H-M   'P 1'
#
loop_
_entity.id
_entity.type
_entity.pdbx_description
1 polymer ?
#
loop_
_entity_poly.entity_id
_entity_poly.type
_entity_poly.pdbx_seq_one_letter_code
_entity_poly.pdbx_strand_id
1 'polypeptide(L)'
;MTRSKAERSGLTFPVARIWRYMKRHYSFRRRRISITASVYLTAVMEYLTREVTELAGDLTIKAKRKLLTPRNIMLAIANDEELQKVQSLYEAIQCLFRDSALSYYHSVV
;
A
#
# COMPACT_ATOMS: atom_id res chain seq x y z
N MET A 1 -13.02 24.99 14.49
CA MET A 1 -13.15 23.57 14.08
C MET A 1 -11.80 22.91 14.10
N THR A 2 -11.66 21.76 14.76
CA THR A 2 -10.39 21.02 14.83
C THR A 2 -10.22 20.19 13.56
N ARG A 3 -9.34 20.62 12.65
CA ARG A 3 -9.05 19.88 11.41
C ARG A 3 -8.32 18.58 11.69
N SER A 4 -8.65 17.54 10.92
CA SER A 4 -7.98 16.24 11.06
C SER A 4 -6.52 16.31 10.56
N LYS A 5 -5.65 15.39 11.00
CA LYS A 5 -4.25 15.37 10.52
C LYS A 5 -4.16 15.09 9.01
N ALA A 6 -5.10 14.32 8.46
CA ALA A 6 -5.18 14.01 7.03
C ALA A 6 -5.61 15.24 6.23
N GLU A 7 -6.65 15.94 6.70
CA GLU A 7 -7.13 17.20 6.11
C GLU A 7 -6.05 18.28 6.11
N ARG A 8 -5.27 18.38 7.19
CA ARG A 8 -4.14 19.33 7.28
C ARG A 8 -2.99 19.00 6.32
N SER A 9 -2.84 17.74 5.90
CA SER A 9 -1.80 17.30 4.98
C SER A 9 -2.32 17.13 3.53
N GLY A 10 -3.60 17.38 3.27
CA GLY A 10 -4.20 17.18 1.94
C GLY A 10 -4.26 15.72 1.50
N LEU A 11 -4.31 14.78 2.45
CA LEU A 11 -4.35 13.34 2.16
C LEU A 11 -5.75 12.79 2.43
N THR A 12 -6.20 11.88 1.57
CA THR A 12 -7.45 11.13 1.73
C THR A 12 -7.27 10.03 2.77
N PHE A 13 -6.09 9.42 2.82
CA PHE A 13 -5.78 8.31 3.71
C PHE A 13 -5.60 8.78 5.17
N PRO A 14 -5.95 7.92 6.16
CA PRO A 14 -6.00 8.33 7.56
C PRO A 14 -4.61 8.38 8.23
N VAL A 15 -3.93 9.54 8.14
CA VAL A 15 -2.60 9.78 8.74
C VAL A 15 -2.51 9.39 10.22
N ALA A 16 -3.51 9.79 11.02
CA ALA A 16 -3.51 9.51 12.46
C ALA A 16 -3.62 8.00 12.76
N ARG A 17 -4.31 7.24 11.91
CA ARG A 17 -4.44 5.78 12.06
C ARG A 17 -3.11 5.10 11.75
N ILE A 18 -2.46 5.49 10.67
CA ILE A 18 -1.15 4.97 10.25
C ILE A 18 -0.10 5.26 11.32
N TRP A 19 -0.06 6.49 11.86
CA TRP A 19 0.84 6.83 12.96
C TRP A 19 0.66 5.93 14.20
N ARG A 20 -0.59 5.59 14.57
CA ARG A 20 -0.86 4.66 15.69
C ARG A 20 -0.34 3.25 15.40
N TYR A 21 -0.49 2.76 14.16
CA TYR A 21 0.06 1.46 13.77
C TYR A 21 1.59 1.46 13.78
N MET A 22 2.22 2.49 13.22
CA MET A 22 3.68 2.65 13.27
C MET A 22 4.18 2.58 14.71
N LYS A 23 3.52 3.31 15.63
CA LYS A 23 3.86 3.27 17.05
C LYS A 23 3.72 1.87 17.63
N ARG A 24 2.59 1.18 17.40
CA ARG A 24 2.34 -0.17 17.93
C ARG A 24 3.46 -1.15 17.53
N HIS A 25 3.88 -1.17 16.28
CA HIS A 25 4.88 -2.11 15.78
C HIS A 25 6.32 -1.75 16.17
N TYR A 26 6.65 -0.46 16.35
CA TYR A 26 7.99 -0.01 16.76
C TYR A 26 8.15 0.23 18.28
N SER A 27 7.10 0.00 19.07
CA SER A 27 7.06 0.30 20.51
C SER A 27 8.11 -0.47 21.34
N PHE A 28 8.65 -1.57 20.84
CA PHE A 28 9.60 -2.42 21.57
C PHE A 28 10.92 -1.70 21.94
N ARG A 29 11.34 -0.67 21.17
CA ARG A 29 12.64 0.01 21.37
C ARG A 29 12.57 1.40 21.99
N ARG A 30 11.45 1.81 22.61
CA ARG A 30 11.25 3.18 23.20
C ARG A 30 11.51 4.35 22.22
N ARG A 31 11.49 4.10 20.91
CA ARG A 31 11.77 5.13 19.89
C ARG A 31 10.51 5.96 19.61
N ARG A 32 10.65 7.28 19.64
CA ARG A 32 9.57 8.21 19.26
C ARG A 32 9.44 8.25 17.74
N ILE A 33 8.21 8.16 17.23
CA ILE A 33 7.90 8.32 15.81
C ILE A 33 7.30 9.70 15.60
N SER A 34 7.95 10.51 14.77
CA SER A 34 7.47 11.84 14.40
C SER A 34 6.16 11.73 13.62
N ILE A 35 5.32 12.77 13.71
CA ILE A 35 4.09 12.79 12.91
C ILE A 35 4.40 12.93 11.42
N THR A 36 5.47 13.66 11.07
CA THR A 36 5.92 13.84 9.69
C THR A 36 6.25 12.51 9.01
N ALA A 37 6.87 11.57 9.74
CA ALA A 37 7.13 10.23 9.21
C ALA A 37 5.83 9.51 8.80
N SER A 38 4.76 9.67 9.59
CA SER A 38 3.46 9.08 9.22
C SER A 38 2.79 9.78 8.06
N VAL A 39 2.95 11.10 7.91
CA VAL A 39 2.45 11.85 6.74
C VAL A 39 3.14 11.34 5.48
N TYR A 40 4.47 11.20 5.50
CA TYR A 40 5.25 10.69 4.38
C TYR A 40 4.81 9.28 3.98
N LEU A 41 4.73 8.35 4.93
CA LEU A 41 4.28 6.98 4.66
C LEU A 41 2.84 6.96 4.10
N THR A 42 1.95 7.77 4.66
CA THR A 42 0.56 7.85 4.19
C THR A 42 0.49 8.35 2.74
N ALA A 43 1.29 9.37 2.40
CA ALA A 43 1.35 9.90 1.05
C ALA A 43 1.84 8.85 0.03
N VAL A 44 2.87 8.07 0.39
CA VAL A 44 3.37 6.98 -0.48
C VAL A 44 2.30 5.90 -0.68
N MET A 45 1.60 5.49 0.39
CA MET A 45 0.50 4.52 0.28
C MET A 45 -0.65 5.03 -0.59
N GLU A 46 -1.02 6.31 -0.45
CA GLU A 46 -2.07 6.94 -1.25
C GLU A 46 -1.67 7.04 -2.73
N TYR A 47 -0.43 7.45 -3.01
CA TYR A 47 0.12 7.48 -4.36
C TYR A 47 0.07 6.11 -5.03
N LEU A 48 0.62 5.07 -4.39
CA LEU A 48 0.64 3.72 -4.95
C LEU A 48 -0.78 3.18 -5.17
N THR A 49 -1.71 3.46 -4.24
CA THR A 49 -3.10 3.04 -4.41
C THR A 49 -3.73 3.74 -5.61
N ARG A 50 -3.53 5.05 -5.76
CA ARG A 50 -4.03 5.84 -6.88
C ARG A 50 -3.55 5.25 -8.21
N GLU A 51 -2.25 5.02 -8.34
CA GLU A 51 -1.61 4.51 -9.55
C GLU A 51 -2.20 3.16 -9.99
N VAL A 52 -2.27 2.20 -9.06
CA VAL A 52 -2.84 0.88 -9.34
C VAL A 52 -4.33 0.99 -9.71
N THR A 53 -5.09 1.84 -9.03
CA THR A 53 -6.52 2.01 -9.31
C THR A 53 -6.80 2.73 -10.63
N GLU A 54 -5.94 3.66 -11.03
CA GLU A 54 -6.04 4.39 -12.30
C GLU A 54 -5.84 3.43 -13.48
N LEU A 55 -4.72 2.70 -13.48
CA LEU A 55 -4.41 1.70 -14.51
C LEU A 55 -5.47 0.59 -14.57
N ALA A 56 -5.91 0.07 -13.42
CA ALA A 56 -6.96 -0.96 -13.38
C ALA A 56 -8.33 -0.41 -13.81
N GLY A 57 -8.59 0.87 -13.54
CA GLY A 57 -9.80 1.59 -13.95
C GLY A 57 -9.89 1.68 -15.47
N ASP A 58 -8.80 2.08 -16.12
CA ASP A 58 -8.71 2.17 -17.58
C ASP A 58 -8.98 0.82 -18.25
N LEU A 59 -8.38 -0.26 -17.74
CA LEU A 59 -8.64 -1.62 -18.23
C LEU A 59 -10.11 -2.04 -18.02
N THR A 60 -10.72 -1.61 -16.92
CA THR A 60 -12.13 -1.90 -16.61
C THR A 60 -13.08 -1.16 -17.55
N ILE A 61 -12.80 0.11 -17.85
CA ILE A 61 -13.54 0.92 -18.81
C ILE A 61 -13.41 0.33 -20.22
N LYS A 62 -12.20 -0.06 -20.64
CA LYS A 62 -11.96 -0.77 -21.92
C LYS A 62 -12.75 -2.07 -22.02
N ALA A 63 -12.87 -2.81 -20.92
CA ALA A 63 -13.68 -4.02 -20.83
C ALA A 63 -15.20 -3.76 -20.76
N LYS A 64 -15.65 -2.49 -20.86
CA LYS A 64 -17.05 -2.05 -20.74
C LYS A 64 -17.72 -2.52 -19.44
N ARG A 65 -16.95 -2.62 -18.36
CA ARG A 65 -17.44 -2.97 -17.02
C ARG A 65 -17.43 -1.73 -16.13
N LYS A 66 -18.26 -1.75 -15.07
CA LYS A 66 -18.33 -0.67 -14.08
C LYS A 66 -17.56 -0.98 -12.79
N LEU A 67 -17.29 -2.26 -12.52
CA LEU A 67 -16.65 -2.72 -11.29
C LEU A 67 -15.22 -3.18 -11.59
N LEU A 68 -14.28 -2.74 -10.75
CA LEU A 68 -12.92 -3.28 -10.73
C LEU A 68 -12.97 -4.78 -10.41
N THR A 69 -12.26 -5.57 -11.20
CA THR A 69 -12.14 -7.02 -10.98
C THR A 69 -10.69 -7.39 -10.65
N PRO A 70 -10.44 -8.46 -9.87
CA PRO A 70 -9.08 -8.91 -9.57
C PRO A 70 -8.22 -9.09 -10.84
N ARG A 71 -8.83 -9.57 -11.93
CA ARG A 71 -8.17 -9.72 -13.23
C ARG A 71 -7.64 -8.40 -13.78
N ASN A 72 -8.42 -7.31 -13.71
CA ASN A 72 -7.99 -6.02 -14.26
C ASN A 72 -6.89 -5.39 -13.41
N ILE A 73 -6.91 -5.61 -12.09
CA ILE A 73 -5.82 -5.19 -11.20
C ILE A 73 -4.54 -5.96 -11.53
N MET A 74 -4.64 -7.28 -11.71
CA MET A 74 -3.50 -8.11 -12.09
C MET A 74 -2.90 -7.69 -13.44
N LEU A 75 -3.75 -7.44 -14.44
CA LEU A 75 -3.31 -6.96 -15.75
C LEU A 75 -2.70 -5.56 -15.70
N ALA A 76 -3.21 -4.66 -14.85
CA ALA A 76 -2.63 -3.34 -14.65
C ALA A 76 -1.19 -3.44 -14.11
N ILE A 77 -0.98 -4.26 -13.08
CA ILE A 77 0.35 -4.48 -12.50
C ILE A 77 1.26 -5.18 -13.50
N ALA A 78 0.77 -6.19 -14.22
CA ALA A 78 1.58 -6.93 -15.19
C ALA A 78 1.93 -6.13 -16.45
N ASN A 79 1.21 -5.05 -16.77
CA ASN A 79 1.52 -4.23 -17.93
C ASN A 79 2.39 -3.01 -17.60
N ASP A 80 2.63 -2.74 -16.31
CA ASP A 80 3.40 -1.59 -15.85
C ASP A 80 4.76 -2.02 -15.28
N GLU A 81 5.84 -1.55 -15.90
CA GLU A 81 7.20 -1.96 -15.54
C GLU A 81 7.60 -1.50 -14.13
N GLU A 82 7.11 -0.34 -13.67
CA GLU A 82 7.46 0.18 -12.35
C GLU A 82 6.79 -0.63 -11.25
N LEU A 83 5.50 -0.94 -11.42
CA LEU A 83 4.74 -1.80 -10.50
C LEU A 83 5.27 -3.24 -10.48
N GLN A 84 5.69 -3.79 -11.62
CA GLN A 84 6.38 -5.09 -11.64
C GLN A 84 7.67 -5.07 -10.81
N LYS A 85 8.46 -3.98 -10.86
CA LYS A 85 9.68 -3.84 -10.05
C LYS A 85 9.34 -3.78 -8.55
N VAL A 86 8.28 -3.08 -8.17
CA VAL A 86 7.83 -3.05 -6.77
C VAL A 86 7.40 -4.45 -6.30
N GLN A 87 6.70 -5.22 -7.13
CA GLN A 87 6.30 -6.58 -6.82
C GLN A 87 7.50 -7.53 -6.68
N SER A 88 8.47 -7.46 -7.59
CA SER A 88 9.67 -8.30 -7.52
C SER A 88 10.53 -7.97 -6.30
N LEU A 89 10.62 -6.69 -5.91
CA LEU A 89 11.25 -6.29 -4.65
C LEU A 89 10.56 -6.89 -3.43
N TYR A 90 9.22 -6.97 -3.43
CA TYR A 90 8.48 -7.63 -2.36
C TYR A 90 8.80 -9.13 -2.27
N GLU A 91 8.82 -9.82 -3.41
CA GLU A 91 9.17 -11.25 -3.47
C GLU A 91 10.63 -11.49 -2.99
N ALA A 92 11.56 -10.62 -3.38
CA ALA A 92 12.95 -10.67 -2.92
C ALA A 92 13.07 -10.44 -1.40
N ILE A 93 12.35 -9.45 -0.87
CA ILE A 93 12.29 -9.19 0.58
C ILE A 93 11.68 -10.39 1.31
N GLN A 94 10.59 -10.98 0.81
CA GLN A 94 9.99 -12.17 1.41
C GLN A 94 10.96 -13.35 1.46
N CYS A 95 11.78 -13.53 0.43
CA CYS A 95 12.83 -14.55 0.42
C CYS A 95 13.83 -14.33 1.58
N LEU A 96 14.20 -13.08 1.85
CA LEU A 96 15.11 -12.72 2.96
C LEU A 96 14.49 -12.94 4.35
N PHE A 97 13.17 -12.86 4.49
CA PHE A 97 12.46 -13.03 5.77
C PHE A 97 11.83 -14.43 5.95
N ARG A 98 12.06 -15.37 5.03
CA ARG A 98 11.38 -16.67 4.97
C ARG A 98 11.77 -17.68 6.06
N ASP A 99 12.79 -17.41 6.87
CA ASP A 99 13.23 -18.32 7.93
C ASP A 99 12.36 -18.36 9.19
N SER A 100 11.21 -17.64 9.28
CA SER A 100 10.47 -17.64 10.56
C SER A 100 8.93 -17.65 10.60
N ALA A 101 8.12 -17.50 9.53
CA ALA A 101 6.65 -17.56 9.75
C ALA A 101 5.67 -17.71 8.57
N LEU A 102 6.07 -17.79 7.29
CA LEU A 102 5.13 -17.57 6.16
C LEU A 102 4.79 -18.79 5.29
N SER A 103 4.99 -20.02 5.80
CA SER A 103 4.51 -21.25 5.12
C SER A 103 2.97 -21.30 4.95
N TYR A 104 2.21 -20.49 5.71
CA TYR A 104 0.74 -20.55 5.75
C TYR A 104 0.00 -19.86 4.59
N TYR A 105 0.62 -18.94 3.87
CA TYR A 105 -0.09 -18.14 2.85
C TYR A 105 0.04 -18.66 1.42
N HIS A 106 1.05 -19.49 1.15
CA HIS A 106 1.29 -20.01 -0.21
C HIS A 106 0.53 -21.33 -0.50
N SER A 107 -0.23 -21.85 0.45
CA SER A 107 -1.01 -23.10 0.33
C SER A 107 -2.52 -22.88 0.16
N VAL A 108 -2.99 -21.62 0.15
CA VAL A 108 -4.43 -21.27 0.03
C VAL A 108 -4.73 -20.40 -1.20
N VAL A 109 -3.79 -20.32 -2.15
CA VAL A 109 -4.04 -19.83 -3.52
C VAL A 109 -3.50 -20.87 -4.49
#